data_AF-A0A661TTK6-F1
#
_entry.id   AF-A0A661TTK6-F1
#
_cell.length_a   1.000
_cell.length_b   1.000
_cell.length_c   1.000
_cell.angle_alpha   90.00
_cell.angle_beta   90.00
_cell.angle_gamma   90.00
#
_symmetry.space_group_name_H-M   'P 1'
#
loop_
_entity.id
_entity.type
_entity.pdbx_description
1 polymer ?
#
loop_
_entity_poly.entity_id
_entity_poly.type
_entity_poly.pdbx_seq_one_letter_code
_entity_poly.pdbx_strand_id
1 'polypeptide(L)'
;MNYQKGFTLIELLVVIGIIGILAGVVLTSSISGAARSRDARRIQELYQIAHALQQYYAVYGQYPDNTDTDPELGCGEGWDGGNETNEPDDFIKPLIQEGFVSKIPKEWTNIKDGGGTQCVYRYGRFQNPCGCSGTYAVLYAACETDKCPTNERPACWTGCGEGTGDNDPRDVLVVLKEK
;
A
#
# COMPACT_ATOMS: atom_id res chain seq x y z
N MET A 1 -57.39 -1.10 37.52
CA MET A 1 -57.24 0.24 36.92
C MET A 1 -55.80 0.38 36.47
N ASN A 2 -55.55 0.37 35.16
CA ASN A 2 -54.20 0.41 34.58
C ASN A 2 -53.80 1.87 34.36
N TYR A 3 -52.90 2.39 35.20
CA TYR A 3 -52.25 3.68 34.95
C TYR A 3 -51.22 3.51 33.84
N GLN A 4 -51.58 3.91 32.61
CA GLN A 4 -50.58 4.07 31.56
C GLN A 4 -49.75 5.32 31.86
N LYS A 5 -48.52 5.12 32.33
CA LYS A 5 -47.55 6.20 32.52
C LYS A 5 -47.10 6.67 31.13
N GLY A 6 -47.50 7.89 30.76
CA GLY A 6 -47.01 8.55 29.56
C GLY A 6 -45.60 9.09 29.77
N PHE A 7 -44.78 9.03 28.72
CA PHE A 7 -43.46 9.68 28.69
C PHE A 7 -43.62 11.19 28.79
N THR A 8 -42.79 11.84 29.60
CA THR A 8 -42.73 13.30 29.69
C THR A 8 -41.93 13.87 28.52
N LEU A 9 -42.25 15.10 28.10
CA LEU A 9 -41.50 15.81 27.05
C LEU A 9 -40.03 16.00 27.43
N ILE A 10 -39.73 16.17 28.73
CA ILE A 10 -38.37 16.32 29.23
C ILE A 10 -37.59 15.00 29.14
N GLU A 11 -38.22 13.86 29.39
CA GLU A 11 -37.57 12.55 29.23
C GLU A 11 -37.18 12.29 27.77
N LEU A 12 -38.04 12.65 26.82
CA LEU A 12 -37.70 12.51 25.39
C LEU A 12 -36.54 13.45 24.99
N LEU A 13 -36.52 14.68 25.52
CA LEU A 13 -35.51 15.69 25.21
C LEU A 13 -34.12 15.29 25.72
N VAL A 14 -34.04 14.70 26.93
CA VAL A 14 -32.78 14.20 27.47
C VAL A 14 -32.23 13.03 26.66
N VAL A 15 -33.09 12.11 26.19
CA VAL A 15 -32.67 10.94 25.41
C VAL A 15 -32.03 11.34 24.08
N ILE A 16 -32.66 12.23 23.32
CA ILE A 16 -32.08 12.70 22.05
C ILE A 16 -30.78 13.49 22.27
N GLY A 17 -30.66 14.20 23.40
CA GLY A 17 -29.43 14.87 23.81
C GLY A 17 -28.29 13.88 24.08
N ILE A 18 -28.55 12.80 24.81
CA ILE A 18 -27.56 11.75 25.08
C ILE A 18 -27.15 11.03 23.79
N ILE A 19 -28.11 10.70 22.90
CA ILE A 19 -27.81 10.07 21.61
C ILE A 19 -26.91 10.98 20.75
N GLY A 20 -27.16 12.29 20.73
CA GLY A 20 -26.34 13.26 20.00
C GLY A 20 -24.88 13.33 20.50
N ILE A 21 -24.68 13.30 21.83
CA ILE A 21 -23.34 13.29 22.44
C ILE A 21 -22.61 11.98 22.14
N LEU A 22 -23.27 10.84 22.31
CA LEU A 22 -22.68 9.52 22.04
C LEU A 22 -22.34 9.34 20.55
N ALA A 23 -23.21 9.79 19.64
CA ALA A 23 -22.96 9.76 18.21
C ALA A 23 -21.71 10.58 17.81
N GLY A 24 -21.49 11.74 18.44
CA GLY A 24 -20.31 12.57 18.20
C GLY A 24 -18.99 11.89 18.58
N VAL A 25 -18.96 11.13 19.68
CA VAL A 25 -17.74 10.44 20.16
C VAL A 25 -17.41 9.18 19.35
N VAL A 26 -18.42 8.44 18.88
CA VAL A 26 -18.21 7.19 18.13
C VAL A 26 -17.56 7.46 16.75
N LEU A 27 -17.91 8.56 16.09
CA LEU A 27 -17.40 8.90 14.76
C LEU A 27 -15.90 9.22 14.73
N THR A 28 -15.37 9.83 15.80
CA THR A 28 -13.94 10.23 15.83
C THR A 28 -13.00 9.04 16.06
N SER A 29 -13.46 7.99 16.74
CA SER A 29 -12.65 6.79 17.02
C SER A 29 -12.53 5.82 15.82
N SER A 30 -13.55 5.77 14.95
CA SER A 30 -13.68 4.76 13.90
C SER A 30 -12.79 5.00 12.67
N ILE A 31 -12.42 6.25 12.40
CA ILE A 31 -11.62 6.62 11.21
C ILE A 31 -10.19 6.04 11.29
N SER A 32 -9.58 6.04 12.47
CA SER A 32 -8.21 5.54 12.68
C SER A 32 -8.09 4.01 12.52
N GLY A 33 -9.14 3.26 12.83
CA GLY A 33 -9.18 1.80 12.69
C GLY A 33 -9.26 1.34 11.24
N ALA A 34 -10.05 2.05 10.41
CA ALA A 34 -10.21 1.74 9.00
C ALA A 34 -8.90 1.92 8.22
N ALA A 35 -8.15 3.00 8.49
CA ALA A 35 -6.85 3.25 7.86
C ALA A 35 -5.83 2.13 8.19
N ARG A 36 -5.73 1.75 9.47
CA ARG A 36 -4.86 0.63 9.90
C ARG A 36 -5.24 -0.71 9.28
N SER A 37 -6.54 -0.98 9.11
CA SER A 37 -7.00 -2.19 8.44
C SER A 37 -6.60 -2.22 6.96
N ARG A 38 -6.61 -1.07 6.28
CA ARG A 38 -6.14 -0.96 4.89
C ARG A 38 -4.63 -1.13 4.81
N ASP A 39 -3.87 -0.52 5.71
CA ASP A 39 -2.42 -0.70 5.78
C ASP A 39 -2.04 -2.17 6.02
N ALA A 40 -2.72 -2.86 6.94
CA ALA A 40 -2.49 -4.30 7.15
C ALA A 40 -2.77 -5.13 5.89
N ARG A 41 -3.83 -4.80 5.15
CA ARG A 41 -4.14 -5.44 3.87
C ARG A 41 -3.04 -5.18 2.83
N ARG A 42 -2.54 -3.95 2.72
CA ARG A 42 -1.47 -3.58 1.77
C ARG A 42 -0.18 -4.35 2.04
N ILE A 43 0.19 -4.45 3.32
CA ILE A 43 1.36 -5.23 3.76
C ILE A 43 1.19 -6.71 3.39
N GLN A 44 0.01 -7.29 3.62
CA GLN A 44 -0.27 -8.67 3.25
C GLN A 44 -0.19 -8.89 1.74
N GLU A 45 -0.77 -7.99 0.95
CA GLU A 45 -0.72 -8.00 -0.52
C GLU A 45 0.72 -7.89 -1.04
N LEU A 46 1.53 -7.01 -0.45
CA LEU A 46 2.95 -6.85 -0.74
C LEU A 46 3.73 -8.16 -0.55
N TYR A 47 3.53 -8.85 0.57
CA TYR A 47 4.19 -10.14 0.82
C TYR A 47 3.72 -11.25 -0.13
N GLN A 48 2.45 -11.24 -0.52
CA GLN A 48 1.94 -12.19 -1.53
C GLN A 48 2.64 -11.99 -2.88
N ILE A 49 2.81 -10.73 -3.32
CA ILE A 49 3.54 -10.42 -4.55
C ILE A 49 5.01 -10.81 -4.40
N ALA A 50 5.65 -10.53 -3.27
CA ALA A 50 7.04 -10.93 -3.03
C ALA A 50 7.23 -12.46 -3.13
N HIS A 51 6.28 -13.25 -2.64
CA HIS A 51 6.28 -14.70 -2.82
C HIS A 51 6.11 -15.11 -4.29
N ALA A 52 5.20 -14.46 -5.02
CA ALA A 52 5.02 -14.70 -6.46
C ALA A 52 6.29 -14.37 -7.26
N LEU A 53 6.98 -13.28 -6.93
CA LEU A 53 8.27 -12.92 -7.51
C LEU A 53 9.32 -14.01 -7.27
N GLN A 54 9.39 -14.56 -6.05
CA GLN A 54 10.29 -15.67 -5.74
C GLN A 54 9.96 -16.92 -6.55
N GLN A 55 8.68 -17.22 -6.76
CA GLN A 55 8.24 -18.33 -7.61
C GLN A 55 8.62 -18.10 -9.07
N TYR A 56 8.43 -16.89 -9.59
CA TYR A 56 8.86 -16.50 -10.93
C TYR A 56 10.38 -16.68 -11.08
N TYR A 57 11.18 -16.16 -10.15
CA TYR A 57 12.62 -16.35 -10.15
C TYR A 57 13.03 -17.83 -10.12
N ALA A 58 12.32 -18.67 -9.36
CA ALA A 58 12.59 -20.11 -9.31
C ALA A 58 12.36 -20.82 -10.66
N VAL A 59 11.50 -20.27 -11.53
CA VAL A 59 11.20 -20.83 -12.86
C VAL A 59 12.11 -20.25 -13.95
N TYR A 60 12.29 -18.93 -13.97
CA TYR A 60 12.99 -18.23 -15.07
C TYR A 60 14.44 -17.85 -14.75
N GLY A 61 14.88 -17.97 -13.50
CA GLY A 61 16.23 -17.62 -13.06
C GLY A 61 16.51 -16.12 -12.95
N GLN A 62 15.51 -15.29 -13.17
CA GLN A 62 15.56 -13.83 -13.03
C GLN A 62 14.19 -13.30 -12.60
N TYR A 63 14.14 -12.13 -11.96
CA TYR A 63 12.87 -11.46 -11.72
C TYR A 63 12.34 -10.80 -13.00
N PRO A 64 11.03 -10.50 -13.09
CA PRO A 64 10.46 -9.79 -14.23
C PRO A 64 11.20 -8.48 -14.52
N ASP A 65 11.47 -8.19 -15.79
CA ASP A 65 11.93 -6.86 -16.17
C ASP A 65 10.80 -5.85 -15.99
N ASN A 66 11.16 -4.59 -15.76
CA ASN A 66 10.21 -3.49 -15.74
C ASN A 66 9.46 -3.43 -17.08
N THR A 67 8.14 -3.58 -17.02
CA THR A 67 7.29 -3.53 -18.22
C THR A 67 6.68 -2.16 -18.47
N ASP A 68 6.70 -1.31 -17.45
CA ASP A 68 6.21 0.06 -17.53
C ASP A 68 7.31 1.01 -18.00
N THR A 69 7.01 1.72 -19.08
CA THR A 69 7.90 2.71 -19.70
C THR A 69 7.22 4.06 -19.82
N ASP A 70 6.03 4.25 -19.23
CA ASP A 70 5.29 5.49 -19.42
C ASP A 70 5.74 6.55 -18.38
N PRO A 71 6.50 7.58 -18.82
CA PRO A 71 6.96 8.63 -17.94
C PRO A 71 5.82 9.56 -17.45
N GLU A 72 4.63 9.51 -18.04
CA GLU A 72 3.48 10.34 -17.65
C GLU A 72 2.76 9.81 -16.39
N LEU A 73 2.98 8.55 -16.03
CA LEU A 73 2.36 7.85 -14.89
C LEU A 73 2.87 8.35 -13.52
N GLY A 74 3.98 9.10 -13.51
CA GLY A 74 4.48 9.76 -12.30
C GLY A 74 5.02 8.81 -11.22
N CYS A 75 4.99 7.49 -11.42
CA CYS A 75 5.55 6.46 -10.52
C CYS A 75 7.09 6.46 -10.40
N GLY A 76 7.75 7.30 -11.20
CA GLY A 76 9.20 7.41 -11.31
C GLY A 76 9.74 6.58 -12.47
N GLU A 77 10.73 7.10 -13.20
CA GLU A 77 11.37 6.35 -14.30
C GLU A 77 11.98 5.05 -13.78
N GLY A 78 11.75 3.94 -14.51
CA GLY A 78 12.26 2.62 -14.12
C GLY A 78 11.50 1.97 -12.97
N TRP A 79 10.28 2.41 -12.68
CA TRP A 79 9.34 1.74 -11.78
C TRP A 79 8.09 1.33 -12.54
N ASP A 80 7.63 0.13 -12.21
CA ASP A 80 6.33 -0.37 -12.61
C ASP A 80 5.29 0.07 -11.57
N GLY A 81 4.31 0.85 -12.01
CA GLY A 81 3.29 1.47 -11.19
C GLY A 81 2.06 0.60 -11.00
N GLY A 82 1.74 0.26 -9.76
CA GLY A 82 0.45 -0.35 -9.43
C GLY A 82 -0.55 0.70 -9.01
N ASN A 83 -1.79 0.50 -9.46
CA ASN A 83 -2.97 1.25 -9.03
C ASN A 83 -3.12 2.67 -9.61
N GLU A 84 -3.36 2.74 -10.91
CA GLU A 84 -3.90 3.93 -11.55
C GLU A 84 -5.42 3.85 -11.67
N THR A 85 -6.10 4.94 -11.33
CA THR A 85 -7.56 4.98 -11.34
C THR A 85 -8.15 4.83 -12.75
N ASN A 86 -7.34 4.96 -13.81
CA ASN A 86 -7.83 5.03 -15.20
C ASN A 86 -7.09 4.18 -16.25
N GLU A 87 -6.06 3.40 -15.92
CA GLU A 87 -5.32 2.60 -16.92
C GLU A 87 -5.52 1.07 -16.75
N PRO A 88 -5.38 0.28 -17.84
CA PRO A 88 -5.24 -1.17 -17.73
C PRO A 88 -3.95 -1.45 -16.94
N ASP A 89 -4.11 -1.96 -15.72
CA ASP A 89 -3.05 -2.19 -14.74
C ASP A 89 -1.89 -3.00 -15.37
N ASP A 90 -0.81 -2.30 -15.67
CA ASP A 90 0.40 -2.84 -16.29
C ASP A 90 1.45 -3.27 -15.25
N PHE A 91 1.10 -3.15 -13.96
CA PHE A 91 1.91 -3.60 -12.84
C PHE A 91 2.37 -5.05 -13.03
N ILE A 92 3.67 -5.29 -13.04
CA ILE A 92 4.33 -6.60 -13.09
C ILE A 92 3.62 -7.60 -14.02
N LYS A 93 3.33 -7.21 -15.28
CA LYS A 93 2.58 -8.04 -16.24
C LYS A 93 3.00 -9.51 -16.28
N PRO A 94 4.31 -9.84 -16.25
CA PRO A 94 4.73 -11.23 -16.35
C PRO A 94 4.18 -12.12 -15.22
N LEU A 95 3.91 -11.58 -14.03
CA LEU A 95 3.34 -12.38 -12.94
C LEU A 95 1.89 -12.80 -13.21
N ILE A 96 1.09 -11.95 -13.86
CA ILE A 96 -0.29 -12.30 -14.25
C ILE A 96 -0.26 -13.23 -15.46
N GLN A 97 0.53 -12.89 -16.49
CA GLN A 97 0.58 -13.62 -17.75
C GLN A 97 1.01 -15.08 -17.56
N GLU A 98 2.00 -15.30 -16.69
CA GLU A 98 2.51 -16.64 -16.39
C GLU A 98 1.72 -17.34 -15.26
N GLY A 99 0.68 -16.68 -14.70
CA GLY A 99 -0.25 -17.29 -13.75
C GLY A 99 0.26 -17.42 -12.30
N PHE A 100 1.30 -16.69 -11.92
CA PHE A 100 1.78 -16.65 -10.52
C PHE A 100 0.83 -15.86 -9.61
N VAL A 101 0.10 -14.89 -10.18
CA VAL A 101 -0.90 -14.09 -9.45
C VAL A 101 -2.18 -14.01 -10.27
N SER A 102 -3.34 -14.29 -9.65
CA SER A 102 -4.63 -14.27 -10.34
C SER A 102 -5.17 -12.86 -10.61
N LYS A 103 -4.76 -11.90 -9.78
CA LYS A 103 -5.13 -10.50 -9.90
C LYS A 103 -4.16 -9.66 -9.08
N ILE A 104 -3.72 -8.55 -9.64
CA ILE A 104 -2.90 -7.59 -8.90
C ILE A 104 -3.76 -6.75 -7.94
N PRO A 105 -3.22 -6.44 -6.75
CA PRO A 105 -3.82 -5.48 -5.84
C PRO A 105 -4.12 -4.13 -6.51
N LYS A 106 -5.39 -3.75 -6.52
CA LYS A 106 -5.85 -2.40 -6.90
C LYS A 106 -6.38 -1.69 -5.65
N GLU A 107 -6.04 -0.41 -5.51
CA GLU A 107 -6.37 0.42 -4.34
C GLU A 107 -7.15 1.67 -4.75
N TRP A 108 -8.40 1.81 -4.30
CA TRP A 108 -9.25 2.89 -4.78
C TRP A 108 -9.07 4.21 -4.00
N THR A 109 -8.15 4.23 -3.04
CA THR A 109 -7.83 5.43 -2.25
C THR A 109 -6.66 6.20 -2.85
N ASN A 110 -6.86 7.50 -3.11
CA ASN A 110 -5.82 8.44 -3.56
C ASN A 110 -4.80 8.73 -2.45
N ILE A 111 -4.00 7.74 -2.09
CA ILE A 111 -2.88 7.90 -1.16
C ILE A 111 -1.68 8.36 -1.99
N LYS A 112 -1.00 9.38 -1.47
CA LYS A 112 0.29 9.83 -2.01
C LYS A 112 1.41 9.23 -1.19
N ASP A 113 2.43 8.72 -1.88
CA ASP A 113 3.69 8.35 -1.26
C ASP A 113 4.43 9.58 -0.68
N GLY A 114 5.60 9.35 -0.08
CA GLY A 114 6.47 10.45 0.37
C GLY A 114 6.95 11.38 -0.75
N GLY A 115 6.92 10.93 -2.02
CA GLY A 115 7.23 11.71 -3.22
C GLY A 115 6.08 12.56 -3.78
N GLY A 116 4.84 12.38 -3.29
CA GLY A 116 3.66 13.10 -3.78
C GLY A 116 2.96 12.47 -5.00
N THR A 117 3.43 11.29 -5.40
CA THR A 117 2.97 10.46 -6.50
C THR A 117 1.83 9.53 -6.06
N GLN A 118 0.91 9.18 -6.97
CA GLN A 118 -0.30 8.40 -6.67
C GLN A 118 -0.12 6.88 -6.63
N CYS A 119 1.07 6.37 -6.97
CA CYS A 119 1.32 4.95 -7.10
C CYS A 119 1.53 4.32 -5.72
N VAL A 120 0.51 3.58 -5.28
CA VAL A 120 0.46 2.92 -3.96
C VAL A 120 1.40 1.73 -3.94
N TYR A 121 1.52 1.01 -5.05
CA TYR A 121 2.44 -0.11 -5.22
C TYR A 121 3.46 0.23 -6.29
N ARG A 122 4.72 -0.16 -6.09
CA ARG A 122 5.75 -0.08 -7.13
C ARG A 122 6.64 -1.29 -7.16
N TYR A 123 7.13 -1.61 -8.34
CA TYR A 123 8.06 -2.69 -8.57
C TYR A 123 9.18 -2.23 -9.50
N GLY A 124 10.42 -2.60 -9.20
CA GLY A 124 11.53 -2.31 -10.09
C GLY A 124 12.64 -3.34 -9.99
N ARG A 125 13.20 -3.70 -11.15
CA ARG A 125 14.38 -4.57 -11.24
C ARG A 125 15.57 -3.71 -11.63
N PHE A 126 16.50 -3.54 -10.68
CA PHE A 126 17.64 -2.65 -10.83
C PHE A 126 18.97 -3.42 -10.83
N GLN A 127 19.86 -3.04 -11.74
CA GLN A 127 21.22 -3.54 -11.76
C GLN A 127 22.15 -2.59 -11.00
N ASN A 128 22.88 -3.13 -10.04
CA ASN A 128 23.78 -2.42 -9.15
C ASN A 128 23.17 -1.16 -8.47
N PRO A 129 21.95 -1.23 -7.90
CA PRO A 129 21.32 -0.07 -7.30
C PRO A 129 22.15 0.44 -6.12
N CYS A 130 22.31 1.76 -6.04
CA CYS A 130 22.68 2.43 -4.80
C CYS A 130 24.03 2.05 -4.18
N GLY A 131 24.95 1.51 -4.98
CA GLY A 131 26.24 1.00 -4.52
C GLY A 131 26.23 -0.48 -4.12
N CYS A 132 25.06 -1.13 -4.15
CA CYS A 132 24.96 -2.58 -4.05
C CYS A 132 25.43 -3.22 -5.35
N SER A 133 26.19 -4.33 -5.24
CA SER A 133 26.55 -5.14 -6.40
C SER A 133 25.53 -6.27 -6.61
N GLY A 134 25.18 -6.50 -7.88
CA GLY A 134 24.21 -7.50 -8.33
C GLY A 134 22.90 -6.88 -8.80
N THR A 135 21.98 -7.73 -9.23
CA THR A 135 20.64 -7.30 -9.62
C THR A 135 19.68 -7.51 -8.46
N TYR A 136 18.77 -6.56 -8.26
CA TYR A 136 17.79 -6.60 -7.18
C TYR A 136 16.41 -6.31 -7.77
N ALA A 137 15.43 -7.10 -7.34
CA ALA A 137 14.03 -6.72 -7.45
C ALA A 137 13.62 -5.99 -6.17
N VAL A 138 12.98 -4.85 -6.34
CA VAL A 138 12.52 -3.98 -5.27
C VAL A 138 11.03 -3.84 -5.41
N LEU A 139 10.31 -4.14 -4.33
CA LEU A 139 8.86 -3.99 -4.24
C LEU A 139 8.54 -2.99 -3.15
N TYR A 140 7.63 -2.09 -3.43
CA TYR A 140 7.30 -0.96 -2.58
C TYR A 140 5.78 -0.86 -2.39
N ALA A 141 5.37 -0.48 -1.17
CA ALA A 141 4.01 -0.03 -0.89
C ALA A 141 3.99 1.20 0.01
N ALA A 142 3.09 2.14 -0.29
CA ALA A 142 2.81 3.31 0.53
C ALA A 142 1.66 3.05 1.50
N CYS A 143 1.86 3.38 2.77
CA CYS A 143 0.82 3.33 3.79
C CYS A 143 0.10 4.67 4.00
N GLU A 144 -1.10 4.56 4.55
CA GLU A 144 -1.91 5.71 4.95
C GLU A 144 -1.46 6.25 6.32
N THR A 145 -0.99 5.37 7.20
CA THR A 145 -0.56 5.72 8.57
C THR A 145 0.95 5.58 8.78
N ASP A 146 1.48 6.29 9.77
CA ASP A 146 2.89 6.27 10.22
C ASP A 146 3.27 4.99 10.99
N LYS A 147 2.41 3.95 10.97
CA LYS A 147 2.57 2.71 11.75
C LYS A 147 3.01 1.53 10.91
N CYS A 148 3.36 1.76 9.65
CA CYS A 148 3.84 0.70 8.80
C CYS A 148 5.27 0.29 9.13
N PRO A 149 5.62 -0.98 8.89
CA PRO A 149 6.97 -1.46 9.12
C PRO A 149 7.90 -0.83 8.08
N THR A 150 8.82 0.02 8.54
CA THR A 150 9.97 0.42 7.74
C THR A 150 10.91 -0.78 7.68
N ASN A 151 10.84 -1.58 6.61
CA ASN A 151 11.73 -2.71 6.45
C ASN A 151 13.18 -2.25 6.27
N GLU A 152 14.11 -3.04 6.79
CA GLU A 152 15.54 -2.74 6.72
C GLU A 152 16.06 -2.86 5.29
N ARG A 153 16.60 -1.75 4.76
CA ARG A 153 17.33 -1.74 3.49
C ARG A 153 18.67 -2.47 3.65
N PRO A 154 19.21 -3.10 2.59
CA PRO A 154 20.56 -3.64 2.63
C PRO A 154 21.58 -2.55 3.02
N ALA A 155 22.61 -2.91 3.80
CA ALA A 155 23.63 -1.95 4.25
C ALA A 155 24.37 -1.23 3.10
N CYS A 156 24.42 -1.85 1.91
CA CYS A 156 25.01 -1.24 0.72
C CYS A 156 24.13 -0.17 0.08
N TRP A 157 22.87 -0.03 0.49
CA TRP A 157 21.87 0.85 -0.12
C TRP A 157 21.99 2.27 0.44
N THR A 158 23.08 2.96 0.10
CA THR A 158 23.42 4.26 0.65
C THR A 158 23.30 5.38 -0.39
N GLY A 159 22.55 6.44 -0.07
CA GLY A 159 22.58 7.69 -0.83
C GLY A 159 21.76 7.73 -2.13
N CYS A 160 20.85 6.78 -2.34
CA CYS A 160 19.82 6.86 -3.38
C CYS A 160 18.44 6.91 -2.70
N GLY A 161 17.61 7.88 -3.09
CA GLY A 161 16.17 7.79 -2.88
C GLY A 161 15.59 7.23 -4.17
N GLU A 162 15.29 5.94 -4.24
CA GLU A 162 14.69 5.40 -5.46
C GLU A 162 13.21 5.80 -5.53
N GLY A 163 12.91 7.05 -5.89
CA GLY A 163 11.54 7.53 -6.13
C GLY A 163 10.58 7.49 -4.93
N THR A 164 10.95 6.86 -3.82
CA THR A 164 10.24 6.79 -2.55
C THR A 164 10.93 7.82 -1.66
N GLY A 165 10.30 8.99 -1.51
CA GLY A 165 10.88 10.13 -0.79
C GLY A 165 11.61 9.68 0.50
N ASP A 166 12.85 10.15 0.65
CA ASP A 166 13.68 10.14 1.86
C ASP A 166 13.04 9.49 3.11
N ASN A 167 13.15 8.16 3.24
CA ASN A 167 12.75 7.43 4.46
C ASN A 167 11.38 7.86 5.03
N ASP A 168 10.34 7.97 4.20
CA ASP A 168 8.99 8.22 4.73
C ASP A 168 8.62 7.05 5.67
N PRO A 169 8.21 7.33 6.93
CA PRO A 169 7.82 6.29 7.88
C PRO A 169 6.59 5.49 7.45
N ARG A 170 5.91 5.90 6.37
CA ARG A 170 4.78 5.19 5.76
C ARG A 170 5.22 4.22 4.65
N ASP A 171 6.51 4.16 4.34
CA ASP A 171 7.02 3.36 3.24
C ASP A 171 7.37 1.94 3.68
N VAL A 172 6.85 0.96 2.95
CA VAL A 172 7.18 -0.46 3.13
C VAL A 172 7.96 -0.93 1.91
N LEU A 173 9.13 -1.51 2.16
CA LEU A 173 10.03 -1.98 1.11
C LEU A 173 10.32 -3.48 1.26
N VAL A 174 10.34 -4.21 0.16
CA VAL A 174 10.85 -5.59 0.10
C VAL A 174 11.93 -5.63 -0.96
N VAL A 175 13.15 -5.97 -0.55
CA VAL A 175 14.32 -6.06 -1.43
C VAL A 175 14.70 -7.52 -1.61
N LEU A 176 14.72 -7.97 -2.86
CA LEU A 176 15.03 -9.34 -3.25
C LEU A 176 16.26 -9.35 -4.15
N LYS A 177 17.38 -9.90 -3.65
CA LYS A 177 18.62 -10.03 -4.43
C LYS A 177 18.53 -11.22 -5.40
N GLU A 178 18.88 -11.01 -6.66
CA GLU A 178 19.15 -12.09 -7.61
C GLU A 178 20.48 -12.76 -7.24
N LYS A 179 20.47 -14.09 -7.11
CA LYS A 179 21.66 -14.88 -6.78
C LYS A 179 22.42 -15.30 -8.02
#